data_AF-A0A2H8TR56-F1
#
_entry.id   AF-A0A2H8TR56-F1
#
_cell.length_a   1.000
_cell.length_b   1.000
_cell.length_c   1.000
_cell.angle_alpha   90.00
_cell.angle_beta   90.00
_cell.angle_gamma   90.00
#
_symmetry.space_group_name_H-M   'P 1'
#
loop_
_entity.id
_entity.type
_entity.pdbx_description
1 polymer ?
#
loop_
_entity_poly.entity_id
_entity_poly.type
_entity_poly.pdbx_seq_one_letter_code
_entity_poly.pdbx_strand_id
1 'polypeptide(L)'
;MYDYEYGDLCFDEDKMGMKVTSGVVTINKDPTTNLIGITIGGGPPHCPCIYVIQVSDNSPAALDGTLESGDELLAINNECVRGHTKLQVAQMIQSSVDRVILKYNKLHADARQGKTLDIVLKKVKHRLVERMSATTADSLGMSRAILVNDSLVKRLQQLDDMEQSYRHLVDHTERVLRAFYALTQCFKEFGDTFAEIGAREPQPRASEALVRFAEYHRRMERQGLMLIKALKPISRSFGTYLNKAIPDTKQTIRKYADVKFEYLSYCLKVKELDDEEITYCSADEPLYRIETGNYEYRLVLRCRQLARKRFAALREDVLAKIELLENKHVHDVVGQLHAIASHMASYNREISWMMLGGNNVSEPPLFPIEMDLTCNAFQYKSVQPVSELNQDDFNDESIHNQVDNPRVYRDLPILLKNNDSVSALTELSQLCLDTDDTDNENHTSSSPLLLDLK
;
A
#
# COMPACT_ATOMS: atom_id res chain seq x y z
N MET A 1 -54.43 50.52 16.52
CA MET A 1 -54.91 49.14 16.67
C MET A 1 -55.25 48.68 15.26
N TYR A 2 -54.25 48.17 14.54
CA TYR A 2 -54.43 47.51 13.26
C TYR A 2 -54.12 46.05 13.54
N ASP A 3 -55.16 45.25 13.71
CA ASP A 3 -55.07 43.79 13.72
C ASP A 3 -54.74 43.37 12.29
N TYR A 4 -53.45 43.18 12.00
CA TYR A 4 -53.07 42.32 10.89
C TYR A 4 -53.28 40.89 11.36
N GLU A 5 -54.44 40.32 11.02
CA GLU A 5 -54.57 38.87 10.93
C GLU A 5 -53.44 38.37 10.03
N TYR A 6 -52.46 37.71 10.63
CA TYR A 6 -51.45 36.91 9.93
C TYR A 6 -52.19 35.72 9.32
N GLY A 7 -52.90 35.99 8.23
CA GLY A 7 -53.51 34.97 7.39
C GLY A 7 -52.42 33.98 6.98
N ASP A 8 -52.81 32.72 7.01
CA ASP A 8 -52.07 31.51 6.67
C ASP A 8 -51.40 31.61 5.28
N LEU A 9 -50.33 32.41 5.16
CA LEU A 9 -49.39 32.42 4.04
C LEU A 9 -48.56 31.14 4.15
N CYS A 10 -49.23 30.00 3.92
CA CYS A 10 -48.58 28.74 3.63
C CYS A 10 -47.78 28.97 2.33
N PHE A 11 -46.50 29.34 2.44
CA PHE A 11 -45.59 29.24 1.32
C PHE A 11 -45.65 27.81 0.78
N ASP A 12 -45.87 27.66 -0.52
CA ASP A 12 -45.81 26.35 -1.16
C ASP A 12 -44.42 25.74 -0.90
N GLU A 13 -44.41 24.53 -0.34
CA GLU A 13 -43.17 23.80 -0.07
C GLU A 13 -42.34 23.64 -1.35
N ASP A 14 -41.09 24.12 -1.35
CA ASP A 14 -40.15 23.90 -2.44
C ASP A 14 -39.47 22.54 -2.26
N LYS A 15 -40.10 21.50 -2.82
CA LYS A 15 -39.59 20.12 -2.74
C LYS A 15 -38.37 19.88 -3.62
N MET A 16 -37.93 20.85 -4.43
CA MET A 16 -36.85 20.68 -5.42
C MET A 16 -37.01 19.44 -6.32
N GLY A 17 -38.25 19.04 -6.62
CA GLY A 17 -38.56 17.83 -7.39
C GLY A 17 -38.37 16.49 -6.65
N MET A 18 -38.06 16.51 -5.34
CA MET A 18 -37.99 15.30 -4.52
C MET A 18 -39.38 14.78 -4.17
N LYS A 19 -39.49 13.44 -4.05
CA LYS A 19 -40.73 12.77 -3.67
C LYS A 19 -40.76 12.52 -2.16
N VAL A 20 -41.95 12.51 -1.59
CA VAL A 20 -42.18 12.22 -0.18
C VAL A 20 -43.19 11.09 -0.05
N THR A 21 -42.96 10.17 0.90
CA THR A 21 -43.92 9.09 1.21
C THR A 21 -44.20 9.07 2.70
N SER A 22 -45.46 9.10 3.09
CA SER A 22 -45.85 9.05 4.49
C SER A 22 -45.79 7.62 5.02
N GLY A 23 -45.36 7.47 6.27
CA GLY A 23 -45.29 6.19 6.96
C GLY A 23 -45.50 6.34 8.46
N VAL A 24 -45.63 5.21 9.15
CA VAL A 24 -45.72 5.14 10.60
C VAL A 24 -44.75 4.07 11.09
N VAL A 25 -43.96 4.39 12.11
CA VAL A 25 -43.04 3.46 12.75
C VAL A 25 -43.23 3.50 14.27
N THR A 26 -43.12 2.35 14.92
CA THR A 26 -43.13 2.25 16.38
C THR A 26 -41.75 1.82 16.83
N ILE A 27 -41.03 2.70 17.54
CA ILE A 27 -39.66 2.45 17.99
C ILE A 27 -39.69 2.28 19.51
N ASN A 28 -39.17 1.15 19.98
CA ASN A 28 -38.96 0.93 21.42
C ASN A 28 -37.75 1.74 21.89
N LYS A 29 -37.86 2.34 23.07
CA LYS A 29 -36.76 3.11 23.64
C LYS A 29 -35.65 2.18 24.14
N ASP A 30 -34.44 2.73 24.15
CA ASP A 30 -33.31 2.05 24.78
C ASP A 30 -33.57 1.92 26.30
N PRO A 31 -33.49 0.72 26.88
CA PRO A 31 -33.78 0.50 28.30
C PRO A 31 -32.84 1.24 29.25
N THR A 32 -31.63 1.57 28.81
CA THR A 32 -30.58 2.20 29.62
C THR A 32 -30.62 3.72 29.52
N THR A 33 -30.82 4.26 28.32
CA THR A 33 -30.79 5.72 28.09
C THR A 33 -32.18 6.34 28.02
N ASN A 34 -33.24 5.55 27.87
CA ASN A 34 -34.61 6.01 27.61
C ASN A 34 -34.72 6.93 26.37
N LEU A 35 -33.84 6.72 25.39
CA LEU A 35 -33.78 7.47 24.13
C LEU A 35 -34.04 6.55 22.94
N ILE A 36 -34.61 7.12 21.86
CA ILE A 36 -34.73 6.43 20.56
C ILE A 36 -33.51 6.67 19.65
N GLY A 37 -32.71 7.71 19.94
CA GLY A 37 -31.46 8.03 19.22
C GLY A 37 -31.61 8.81 17.92
N ILE A 38 -32.51 9.79 17.87
CA ILE A 38 -32.58 10.76 16.77
C ILE A 38 -32.29 12.18 17.27
N THR A 39 -31.73 13.01 16.39
CA THR A 39 -31.61 14.45 16.57
C THR A 39 -32.55 15.13 15.60
N ILE A 40 -33.34 16.10 16.09
CA ILE A 40 -34.35 16.81 15.30
C ILE A 40 -33.97 18.28 15.11
N GLY A 41 -34.38 18.85 13.98
CA GLY A 41 -34.17 20.24 13.56
C GLY A 41 -35.45 20.87 13.02
N GLY A 42 -35.35 22.15 12.66
CA GLY A 42 -36.49 22.94 12.19
C GLY A 42 -37.42 23.39 13.33
N GLY A 43 -38.69 23.55 12.99
CA GLY A 43 -39.76 24.05 13.86
C GLY A 43 -39.89 25.58 13.88
N PRO A 44 -41.02 26.10 14.39
CA PRO A 44 -41.29 27.52 14.48
C PRO A 44 -40.28 28.28 15.36
N PRO A 45 -40.09 29.60 15.14
CA PRO A 45 -40.86 30.47 14.23
C PRO A 45 -40.39 30.43 12.76
N HIS A 46 -39.19 29.92 12.47
CA HIS A 46 -38.56 30.10 11.16
C HIS A 46 -38.87 28.96 10.15
N CYS A 47 -39.06 27.73 10.62
CA CYS A 47 -39.30 26.57 9.75
C CYS A 47 -40.67 25.92 10.03
N PRO A 48 -41.48 25.64 9.00
CA PRO A 48 -42.84 25.11 9.19
C PRO A 48 -42.86 23.63 9.60
N CYS A 49 -41.76 22.90 9.43
CA CYS A 49 -41.68 21.46 9.66
C CYS A 49 -40.55 21.08 10.63
N ILE A 50 -40.69 19.90 11.22
CA ILE A 50 -39.67 19.28 12.06
C ILE A 50 -39.09 18.11 11.28
N TYR A 51 -37.77 18.02 11.19
CA TYR A 51 -37.09 16.95 10.45
C TYR A 51 -35.93 16.35 11.22
N VAL A 52 -35.56 15.14 10.86
CA VAL A 52 -34.46 14.38 11.47
C VAL A 52 -33.13 14.90 10.92
N ILE A 53 -32.28 15.48 11.77
CA ILE A 53 -30.92 15.88 11.40
C ILE A 53 -30.01 14.66 11.33
N GLN A 54 -30.09 13.80 12.34
CA GLN A 54 -29.18 12.67 12.50
C GLN A 54 -29.89 11.52 13.21
N VAL A 55 -29.53 10.31 12.80
CA VAL A 55 -29.82 9.08 13.54
C VAL A 55 -28.51 8.61 14.14
N SER A 56 -28.48 8.39 15.45
CA SER A 56 -27.29 7.97 16.19
C SER A 56 -27.00 6.50 15.94
N ASP A 57 -25.74 6.15 15.68
CA ASP A 57 -25.33 4.77 15.46
C ASP A 57 -25.62 3.92 16.72
N ASN A 58 -25.93 2.64 16.52
CA ASN A 58 -26.29 1.69 17.59
C ASN A 58 -27.49 2.10 18.47
N SER A 59 -28.31 3.06 18.03
CA SER A 59 -29.54 3.43 18.71
C SER A 59 -30.74 2.61 18.23
N PRO A 60 -31.87 2.58 18.98
CA PRO A 60 -33.08 1.91 18.53
C PRO A 60 -33.57 2.36 17.15
N ALA A 61 -33.49 3.66 16.85
CA ALA A 61 -33.86 4.17 15.53
C ALA A 61 -32.90 3.73 14.41
N ALA A 62 -31.60 3.60 14.70
CA ALA A 62 -30.64 3.07 13.73
C ALA A 62 -30.84 1.57 13.46
N LEU A 63 -31.17 0.79 14.51
CA LEU A 63 -31.42 -0.64 14.41
C LEU A 63 -32.71 -0.95 13.65
N ASP A 64 -33.75 -0.16 13.88
CA ASP A 64 -35.00 -0.24 13.12
C ASP A 64 -34.80 0.15 11.65
N GLY A 65 -33.97 1.17 11.39
CA GLY A 65 -33.54 1.55 10.04
C GLY A 65 -34.60 2.27 9.19
N THR A 66 -35.82 2.46 9.70
CA THR A 66 -36.90 3.12 8.97
C THR A 66 -36.64 4.62 8.80
N LEU A 67 -36.15 5.30 9.84
CA LEU A 67 -35.89 6.74 9.83
C LEU A 67 -34.48 7.06 9.35
N GLU A 68 -34.35 8.13 8.57
CA GLU A 68 -33.09 8.61 8.04
C GLU A 68 -33.01 10.15 8.06
N SER A 69 -31.79 10.67 7.96
CA SER A 69 -31.52 12.11 7.99
C SER A 69 -32.24 12.84 6.84
N GLY A 70 -33.03 13.87 7.16
CA GLY A 70 -33.86 14.63 6.22
C GLY A 70 -35.31 14.15 6.14
N ASP A 71 -35.70 13.06 6.82
CA ASP A 71 -37.11 12.69 6.97
C ASP A 71 -37.83 13.70 7.87
N GLU A 72 -39.08 14.02 7.54
CA GLU A 72 -39.92 14.94 8.30
C GLU A 72 -40.78 14.16 9.32
N LEU A 73 -40.96 14.72 10.51
CA LEU A 73 -41.86 14.19 11.53
C LEU A 73 -43.19 14.92 11.46
N LEU A 74 -44.29 14.16 11.39
CA LEU A 74 -45.65 14.66 11.30
C LEU A 74 -46.42 14.52 12.62
N ALA A 75 -46.19 13.43 13.36
CA ALA A 75 -46.85 13.21 14.64
C ALA A 75 -46.03 12.29 15.57
N ILE A 76 -46.20 12.49 16.88
CA ILE A 76 -45.69 11.61 17.96
C ILE A 76 -46.89 11.10 18.76
N ASN A 77 -47.02 9.77 18.91
CA ASN A 77 -48.08 9.12 19.68
C ASN A 77 -49.50 9.65 19.39
N ASN A 78 -49.80 9.88 18.09
CA ASN A 78 -51.04 10.46 17.56
C ASN A 78 -51.22 11.97 17.74
N GLU A 79 -50.27 12.68 18.33
CA GLU A 79 -50.30 14.14 18.44
C GLU A 79 -49.50 14.79 17.30
N CYS A 80 -50.12 15.73 16.59
CA CYS A 80 -49.49 16.43 15.47
C CYS A 80 -48.36 17.33 15.96
N VAL A 81 -47.17 17.23 15.35
CA VAL A 81 -46.01 18.06 15.72
C VAL A 81 -45.87 19.34 14.89
N ARG A 82 -46.73 19.54 13.89
CA ARG A 82 -46.75 20.79 13.11
C ARG A 82 -47.08 21.96 14.04
N GLY A 83 -46.34 23.06 13.92
CA GLY A 83 -46.47 24.21 14.81
C GLY A 83 -45.81 24.06 16.19
N HIS A 84 -45.23 22.90 16.52
CA HIS A 84 -44.48 22.73 17.75
C HIS A 84 -43.00 23.05 17.55
N THR A 85 -42.38 23.67 18.55
CA THR A 85 -40.94 23.89 18.58
C THR A 85 -40.17 22.58 18.73
N LYS A 86 -38.93 22.54 18.25
CA LYS A 86 -38.04 21.38 18.44
C LYS A 86 -37.92 20.93 19.90
N LEU A 87 -38.00 21.86 20.86
CA LEU A 87 -37.95 21.53 22.29
C LEU A 87 -39.21 20.80 22.76
N GLN A 88 -40.40 21.25 22.33
CA GLN A 88 -41.67 20.60 22.65
C GLN A 88 -41.74 19.20 22.03
N VAL A 89 -41.33 19.04 20.77
CA VAL A 89 -41.27 17.74 20.10
C VAL A 89 -40.30 16.79 20.82
N ALA A 90 -39.13 17.28 21.23
CA ALA A 90 -38.19 16.49 22.03
C ALA A 90 -38.81 16.04 23.37
N GLN A 91 -39.55 16.93 24.04
CA GLN A 91 -40.27 16.60 25.29
C GLN A 91 -41.35 15.55 25.08
N MET A 92 -42.10 15.59 23.97
CA MET A 92 -43.10 14.57 23.62
C MET A 92 -42.48 13.18 23.41
N ILE A 93 -41.32 13.11 22.76
CA ILE A 93 -40.56 11.87 22.61
C ILE A 93 -40.07 11.39 23.99
N GLN A 94 -39.55 12.30 24.81
CA GLN A 94 -39.00 11.97 26.12
C GLN A 94 -40.07 11.53 27.13
N SER A 95 -41.26 12.14 27.13
CA SER A 95 -42.37 11.83 28.04
C SER A 95 -43.05 10.49 27.76
N SER A 96 -42.84 9.94 26.56
CA SER A 96 -43.29 8.59 26.20
C SER A 96 -42.61 7.55 27.11
N VAL A 97 -43.32 6.49 27.51
CA VAL A 97 -42.78 5.49 28.45
C VAL A 97 -41.85 4.51 27.75
N ASP A 98 -42.37 3.43 27.17
CA ASP A 98 -41.53 2.35 26.64
C ASP A 98 -41.30 2.43 25.12
N ARG A 99 -42.22 3.06 24.39
CA ARG A 99 -42.22 3.12 22.93
C ARG A 99 -42.72 4.47 22.42
N VAL A 100 -42.31 4.83 21.22
CA VAL A 100 -42.72 6.06 20.54
C VAL A 100 -43.27 5.68 19.16
N ILE A 101 -44.49 6.12 18.87
CA ILE A 101 -45.12 5.96 17.55
C ILE A 101 -44.89 7.25 16.76
N LEU A 102 -44.13 7.16 15.67
CA LEU A 102 -43.75 8.29 14.84
C LEU A 102 -44.47 8.18 13.50
N LYS A 103 -45.28 9.20 13.16
CA LYS A 103 -45.73 9.41 11.78
C LYS A 103 -44.70 10.30 11.09
N TYR A 104 -44.20 9.88 9.95
CA TYR A 104 -43.12 10.56 9.25
C TYR A 104 -43.39 10.66 7.76
N ASN A 105 -42.68 11.59 7.13
CA ASN A 105 -42.61 11.81 5.70
C ASN A 105 -41.20 11.46 5.24
N LYS A 106 -41.07 10.31 4.56
CA LYS A 106 -39.81 9.82 4.01
C LYS A 106 -39.37 10.70 2.86
N LEU A 107 -38.19 11.28 2.93
CA LEU A 107 -37.62 12.05 1.83
C LEU A 107 -36.87 11.12 0.87
N HIS A 108 -37.35 11.02 -0.38
CA HIS A 108 -36.67 10.29 -1.45
C HIS A 108 -35.74 11.22 -2.22
N ALA A 109 -34.56 11.43 -1.64
CA ALA A 109 -33.50 12.25 -2.22
C ALA A 109 -32.57 11.39 -3.10
N ASP A 110 -32.34 11.80 -4.35
CA ASP A 110 -31.31 11.20 -5.20
C ASP A 110 -29.93 11.76 -4.81
N ALA A 111 -29.00 10.87 -4.43
CA ALA A 111 -27.63 11.25 -4.09
C ALA A 111 -26.91 12.00 -5.23
N ARG A 112 -27.35 11.86 -6.49
CA ARG A 112 -26.82 12.63 -7.63
C ARG A 112 -27.14 14.12 -7.51
N GLN A 113 -28.32 14.49 -7.01
CA GLN A 113 -28.71 15.89 -6.83
C GLN A 113 -27.83 16.60 -5.80
N GLY A 114 -27.36 15.88 -4.77
CA GLY A 114 -26.43 16.41 -3.79
C GLY A 114 -24.98 16.53 -4.26
N LYS A 115 -24.63 16.16 -5.50
CA LYS A 115 -23.27 16.30 -6.05
C LYS A 115 -23.11 17.62 -6.81
N THR A 116 -23.22 18.72 -6.08
CA THR A 116 -23.07 20.07 -6.65
C THR A 116 -21.60 20.40 -6.94
N LEU A 117 -21.36 21.39 -7.81
CA LEU A 117 -20.02 21.92 -8.05
C LEU A 117 -19.35 22.40 -6.76
N ASP A 118 -20.14 22.97 -5.85
CA ASP A 118 -19.70 23.39 -4.52
C ASP A 118 -19.13 22.21 -3.71
N ILE A 119 -19.81 21.07 -3.66
CA ILE A 119 -19.29 19.85 -3.01
C ILE A 119 -18.01 19.35 -3.69
N VAL A 120 -17.91 19.44 -5.02
CA VAL A 120 -16.69 19.06 -5.75
C VAL A 120 -15.52 19.99 -5.40
N LEU A 121 -15.74 21.29 -5.34
CA LEU A 121 -14.73 22.28 -4.96
C LEU A 121 -14.28 22.08 -3.50
N LYS A 122 -15.22 21.83 -2.58
CA LYS A 122 -14.92 21.45 -1.19
C LYS A 122 -14.07 20.18 -1.11
N LYS A 123 -14.36 19.18 -1.94
CA LYS A 123 -13.56 17.95 -2.02
C LYS A 123 -12.12 18.23 -2.51
N VAL A 124 -11.97 19.10 -3.51
CA VAL A 124 -10.64 19.54 -3.99
C VAL A 124 -9.90 20.31 -2.89
N LYS A 125 -10.57 21.22 -2.17
CA LYS A 125 -10.00 21.92 -1.01
C LYS A 125 -9.44 20.92 0.00
N HIS A 126 -10.23 19.93 0.42
CA HIS A 126 -9.78 18.94 1.40
C HIS A 126 -8.55 18.15 0.90
N ARG A 127 -8.54 17.75 -0.38
CA ARG A 127 -7.41 17.04 -0.98
C ARG A 127 -6.13 17.87 -0.99
N LEU A 128 -6.23 19.18 -1.23
CA LEU A 128 -5.08 20.10 -1.20
C LEU A 128 -4.55 20.25 0.22
N VAL A 129 -5.43 20.59 1.18
CA VAL A 129 -5.04 20.85 2.58
C VAL A 129 -4.42 19.65 3.28
N GLU A 130 -4.81 18.43 2.90
CA GLU A 130 -4.26 17.19 3.47
C GLU A 130 -2.76 17.01 3.14
N ARG A 131 -2.30 17.52 2.00
CA ARG A 131 -0.89 17.42 1.58
C ARG A 131 -0.01 18.54 2.12
N MET A 132 -0.58 19.50 2.83
CA MET A 132 0.12 20.70 3.29
C MET A 132 0.54 20.55 4.76
N SER A 133 1.57 21.30 5.19
CA SER A 133 1.81 21.45 6.63
C SER A 133 0.70 22.31 7.25
N ALA A 134 0.51 22.19 8.56
CA ALA A 134 -0.47 23.00 9.29
C ALA A 134 -0.16 24.51 9.11
N THR A 135 1.12 24.89 9.25
CA THR A 135 1.57 26.28 9.11
C THR A 135 1.29 26.87 7.73
N THR A 136 1.49 26.10 6.66
CA THR A 136 1.21 26.58 5.29
C THR A 136 -0.29 26.69 5.04
N ALA A 137 -1.09 25.75 5.55
CA ALA A 137 -2.55 25.80 5.44
C ALA A 137 -3.13 27.04 6.15
N ASP A 138 -2.65 27.33 7.37
CA ASP A 138 -3.06 28.50 8.15
C ASP A 138 -2.66 29.80 7.45
N SER A 139 -1.45 29.86 6.87
CA SER A 139 -0.97 31.02 6.10
C SER A 139 -1.83 31.32 4.87
N LEU A 140 -2.48 30.32 4.30
CA LEU A 140 -3.39 30.46 3.16
C LEU A 140 -4.86 30.62 3.58
N GLY A 141 -5.15 30.70 4.89
CA GLY A 141 -6.52 30.75 5.41
C GLY A 141 -7.33 29.47 5.16
N MET A 142 -6.66 28.35 4.89
CA MET A 142 -7.28 27.09 4.54
C MET A 142 -7.43 26.20 5.78
N SER A 143 -8.59 26.28 6.44
CA SER A 143 -8.85 25.43 7.62
C SER A 143 -8.87 23.95 7.25
N ARG A 144 -8.13 23.13 8.02
CA ARG A 144 -8.15 21.68 7.92
C ARG A 144 -9.37 21.10 8.64
N ALA A 145 -10.14 20.29 7.94
CA ALA A 145 -11.12 19.43 8.59
C ALA A 145 -10.40 18.23 9.20
N ILE A 146 -10.37 18.16 10.52
CA ILE A 146 -9.71 17.08 11.25
C ILE A 146 -10.77 16.07 11.67
N LEU A 147 -10.68 14.85 11.15
CA LEU A 147 -11.35 13.70 11.72
C LEU A 147 -10.55 13.23 12.93
N VAL A 148 -11.19 13.16 14.10
CA VAL A 148 -10.58 12.66 15.33
C VAL A 148 -10.17 11.19 15.11
N ASN A 149 -8.95 10.84 15.51
CA ASN A 149 -8.38 9.48 15.44
C ASN A 149 -8.20 8.90 14.03
N ASP A 150 -7.96 9.74 13.01
CA ASP A 150 -7.58 9.24 11.68
C ASP A 150 -6.06 8.97 11.60
N SER A 151 -5.67 7.72 11.88
CA SER A 151 -4.27 7.27 11.78
C SER A 151 -3.84 6.91 10.36
N LEU A 152 -4.73 7.04 9.36
CA LEU A 152 -4.48 6.59 8.00
C LEU A 152 -3.30 7.32 7.34
N VAL A 153 -3.17 8.63 7.54
CA VAL A 153 -2.05 9.41 6.97
C VAL A 153 -0.72 8.87 7.48
N LYS A 154 -0.64 8.57 8.78
CA LYS A 154 0.55 7.97 9.39
C LYS A 154 0.81 6.57 8.84
N ARG A 155 -0.23 5.75 8.70
CA ARG A 155 -0.14 4.38 8.16
C ARG A 155 0.28 4.36 6.69
N LEU A 156 -0.23 5.29 5.87
CA LEU A 156 0.15 5.43 4.47
C LEU A 156 1.62 5.84 4.34
N GLN A 157 2.08 6.80 5.15
CA GLN A 157 3.50 7.18 5.18
C GLN A 157 4.40 6.00 5.55
N GLN A 158 4.03 5.24 6.59
CA GLN A 158 4.76 4.03 6.97
C GLN A 158 4.82 3.00 5.84
N LEU A 159 3.74 2.86 5.07
CA LEU A 159 3.67 1.95 3.93
C LEU A 159 4.50 2.45 2.73
N ASP A 160 4.60 3.77 2.52
CA ASP A 160 5.51 4.37 1.54
C ASP A 160 6.99 4.17 1.93
N ASP A 161 7.34 4.37 3.21
CA ASP A 161 8.70 4.16 3.72
C ASP A 161 9.11 2.67 3.64
N MET A 162 8.16 1.77 3.95
CA MET A 162 8.32 0.33 3.81
C MET A 162 8.55 -0.06 2.35
N GLU A 163 7.73 0.44 1.42
CA GLU A 163 7.90 0.17 -0.02
C GLU A 163 9.30 0.57 -0.51
N GLN A 164 9.80 1.75 -0.12
CA GLN A 164 11.14 2.20 -0.51
C GLN A 164 12.23 1.26 0.02
N SER A 165 12.11 0.85 1.29
CA SER A 165 13.03 -0.10 1.91
C SER A 165 13.02 -1.45 1.18
N TYR A 166 11.84 -1.94 0.78
CA TYR A 166 11.71 -3.18 0.01
C TYR A 166 12.27 -3.08 -1.40
N ARG A 167 12.05 -1.95 -2.08
CA ARG A 167 12.64 -1.70 -3.39
C ARG A 167 14.16 -1.79 -3.32
N HIS A 168 14.78 -1.11 -2.35
CA HIS A 168 16.22 -1.18 -2.15
C HIS A 168 16.72 -2.60 -1.82
N LEU A 169 15.97 -3.36 -1.00
CA LEU A 169 16.30 -4.74 -0.69
C LEU A 169 16.30 -5.62 -1.95
N VAL A 170 15.23 -5.55 -2.75
CA VAL A 170 15.11 -6.31 -4.01
C VAL A 170 16.22 -5.93 -4.98
N ASP A 171 16.43 -4.64 -5.20
CA ASP A 171 17.47 -4.15 -6.10
C ASP A 171 18.86 -4.63 -5.66
N HIS A 172 19.12 -4.65 -4.34
CA HIS A 172 20.39 -5.14 -3.80
C HIS A 172 20.53 -6.65 -3.98
N THR A 173 19.50 -7.44 -3.67
CA THR A 173 19.51 -8.89 -3.88
C THR A 173 19.76 -9.25 -5.34
N GLU A 174 19.13 -8.55 -6.29
CA GLU A 174 19.39 -8.75 -7.71
C GLU A 174 20.83 -8.41 -8.10
N ARG A 175 21.38 -7.30 -7.61
CA ARG A 175 22.78 -6.93 -7.87
C ARG A 175 23.75 -7.99 -7.33
N VAL A 176 23.52 -8.50 -6.12
CA VAL A 176 24.35 -9.56 -5.54
C VAL A 176 24.24 -10.85 -6.37
N LEU A 177 23.04 -11.24 -6.79
CA LEU A 177 22.86 -12.43 -7.65
C LEU A 177 23.57 -12.26 -9.00
N ARG A 178 23.52 -11.08 -9.62
CA ARG A 178 24.26 -10.79 -10.87
C ARG A 178 25.78 -10.86 -10.66
N ALA A 179 26.30 -10.27 -9.60
CA ALA A 179 27.72 -10.33 -9.28
C ALA A 179 28.18 -11.76 -8.98
N PHE A 180 27.36 -12.53 -8.27
CA PHE A 180 27.63 -13.93 -7.97
C PHE A 180 27.62 -14.79 -9.25
N TYR A 181 26.68 -14.53 -10.17
CA TYR A 181 26.70 -15.21 -11.48
C TYR A 181 27.97 -14.89 -12.27
N ALA A 182 28.41 -13.63 -12.31
CA ALA A 182 29.67 -13.27 -12.95
C ALA A 182 30.86 -14.02 -12.33
N LEU A 183 30.91 -14.14 -11.00
CA LEU A 183 31.91 -14.94 -10.30
C LEU A 183 31.87 -16.43 -10.73
N THR A 184 30.68 -17.01 -10.90
CA THR A 184 30.56 -18.39 -11.38
C THR A 184 31.05 -18.57 -12.82
N GLN A 185 30.89 -17.56 -13.68
CA GLN A 185 31.47 -17.58 -15.02
C GLN A 185 33.00 -17.52 -14.97
N CYS A 186 33.58 -16.71 -14.08
CA CYS A 186 35.03 -16.72 -13.88
C CYS A 186 35.52 -18.11 -13.47
N PHE A 187 34.82 -18.82 -12.57
CA PHE A 187 35.18 -20.20 -12.21
C PHE A 187 35.16 -21.14 -13.42
N LYS A 188 34.20 -21.00 -14.32
CA LYS A 188 34.18 -21.77 -15.58
C LYS A 188 35.42 -21.51 -16.42
N GLU A 189 35.73 -20.24 -16.66
CA GLU A 189 36.90 -19.82 -17.47
C GLU A 189 38.22 -20.31 -16.86
N PHE A 190 38.38 -20.19 -15.54
CA PHE A 190 39.52 -20.76 -14.83
C PHE A 190 39.60 -22.28 -15.04
N GLY A 191 38.48 -22.97 -14.88
CA GLY A 191 38.39 -24.41 -15.11
C GLY A 191 38.81 -24.82 -16.53
N ASP A 192 38.34 -24.10 -17.54
CA ASP A 192 38.65 -24.40 -18.93
C ASP A 192 40.12 -24.11 -19.28
N THR A 193 40.65 -22.98 -18.79
CA THR A 193 42.05 -22.57 -19.01
C THR A 193 43.02 -23.54 -18.33
N PHE A 194 42.79 -23.88 -17.07
CA PHE A 194 43.69 -24.80 -16.35
C PHE A 194 43.64 -26.22 -16.90
N ALA A 195 42.50 -26.66 -17.43
CA ALA A 195 42.39 -27.95 -18.11
C ALA A 195 43.24 -27.97 -19.39
N GLU A 196 43.25 -26.87 -20.16
CA GLU A 196 44.07 -26.74 -21.36
C GLU A 196 45.57 -26.72 -21.04
N ILE A 197 45.98 -25.96 -20.01
CA ILE A 197 47.38 -25.92 -19.56
C ILE A 197 47.81 -27.30 -19.06
N GLY A 198 47.01 -27.94 -18.20
CA GLY A 198 47.30 -29.27 -17.67
C GLY A 198 47.45 -30.33 -18.76
N ALA A 199 46.66 -30.28 -19.83
CA ALA A 199 46.77 -31.20 -20.96
C ALA A 199 48.04 -31.01 -21.80
N ARG A 200 48.66 -29.82 -21.77
CA ARG A 200 49.89 -29.49 -22.50
C ARG A 200 51.15 -29.60 -21.64
N GLU A 201 51.01 -29.77 -20.34
CA GLU A 201 52.11 -29.79 -19.38
C GLU A 201 52.93 -31.10 -19.51
N PRO A 202 54.23 -31.04 -19.84
CA PRO A 202 55.05 -32.23 -20.03
C PRO A 202 55.36 -32.96 -18.72
N GLN A 203 55.36 -32.27 -17.57
CA GLN A 203 55.62 -32.91 -16.29
C GLN A 203 54.32 -33.57 -15.77
N PRO A 204 54.28 -34.90 -15.57
CA PRO A 204 53.04 -35.62 -15.25
C PRO A 204 52.41 -35.19 -13.92
N ARG A 205 53.22 -34.91 -12.89
CA ARG A 205 52.74 -34.40 -11.59
C ARG A 205 52.10 -33.00 -11.70
N ALA A 206 52.70 -32.12 -12.49
CA ALA A 206 52.17 -30.76 -12.68
C ALA A 206 50.90 -30.79 -13.55
N SER A 207 50.88 -31.63 -14.59
CA SER A 207 49.70 -31.92 -15.41
C SER A 207 48.52 -32.38 -14.55
N GLU A 208 48.73 -33.38 -13.68
CA GLU A 208 47.70 -33.91 -12.78
C GLU A 208 47.17 -32.83 -11.81
N ALA A 209 48.07 -32.03 -11.21
CA ALA A 209 47.69 -30.95 -10.30
C ALA A 209 46.84 -29.86 -11.00
N LEU A 210 47.21 -29.47 -12.21
CA LEU A 210 46.49 -28.44 -12.99
C LEU A 210 45.13 -28.94 -13.48
N VAL A 211 45.04 -30.17 -13.99
CA VAL A 211 43.76 -30.79 -14.37
C VAL A 211 42.84 -30.92 -13.17
N ARG A 212 43.39 -31.28 -12.01
CA ARG A 212 42.62 -31.34 -10.77
C ARG A 212 42.10 -29.98 -10.34
N PHE A 213 42.95 -28.96 -10.37
CA PHE A 213 42.56 -27.58 -10.07
C PHE A 213 41.45 -27.09 -11.01
N ALA A 214 41.52 -27.45 -12.28
CA ALA A 214 40.50 -27.18 -13.28
C ALA A 214 39.14 -27.85 -12.95
N GLU A 215 39.16 -29.12 -12.57
CA GLU A 215 37.95 -29.85 -12.17
C GLU A 215 37.28 -29.22 -10.94
N TYR A 216 38.06 -28.76 -9.97
CA TYR A 216 37.52 -28.03 -8.80
C TYR A 216 36.79 -26.76 -9.22
N HIS A 217 37.39 -25.94 -10.09
CA HIS A 217 36.75 -24.71 -10.57
C HIS A 217 35.46 -24.99 -11.36
N ARG A 218 35.45 -26.04 -12.19
CA ARG A 218 34.21 -26.52 -12.86
C ARG A 218 33.17 -27.09 -11.89
N ARG A 219 33.57 -27.67 -10.75
CA ARG A 219 32.65 -28.09 -9.68
C ARG A 219 32.07 -26.88 -8.93
N MET A 220 32.88 -25.85 -8.67
CA MET A 220 32.41 -24.60 -8.04
C MET A 220 31.37 -23.88 -8.91
N GLU A 221 31.60 -23.81 -10.22
CA GLU A 221 30.62 -23.22 -11.15
C GLU A 221 29.28 -23.95 -11.05
N ARG A 222 29.27 -25.29 -11.14
CA ARG A 222 28.05 -26.09 -11.02
C ARG A 222 27.31 -25.83 -9.71
N GLN A 223 28.02 -25.80 -8.57
CA GLN A 223 27.41 -25.51 -7.26
C GLN A 223 26.87 -24.07 -7.19
N GLY A 224 27.60 -23.10 -7.76
CA GLY A 224 27.16 -21.72 -7.84
C GLY A 224 25.89 -21.56 -8.67
N LEU A 225 25.78 -22.26 -9.81
CA LEU A 225 24.56 -22.28 -10.62
C LEU A 225 23.38 -22.92 -9.87
N MET A 226 23.62 -23.96 -9.06
CA MET A 226 22.57 -24.55 -8.21
C MET A 226 22.07 -23.56 -7.15
N LEU A 227 22.97 -22.80 -6.52
CA LEU A 227 22.59 -21.73 -5.59
C LEU A 227 21.73 -20.67 -6.29
N ILE A 228 22.15 -20.20 -7.47
CA ILE A 228 21.37 -19.20 -8.23
C ILE A 228 19.97 -19.72 -8.56
N LYS A 229 19.86 -20.98 -9.00
CA LYS A 229 18.55 -21.61 -9.27
C LYS A 229 17.67 -21.66 -8.02
N ALA A 230 18.24 -21.94 -6.85
CA ALA A 230 17.51 -21.97 -5.58
C ALA A 230 17.07 -20.57 -5.11
N LEU A 231 17.85 -19.52 -5.39
CA LEU A 231 17.55 -18.14 -4.99
C LEU A 231 16.59 -17.40 -5.94
N LYS A 232 16.45 -17.85 -7.20
CA LYS A 232 15.55 -17.25 -8.19
C LYS A 232 14.08 -17.14 -7.73
N PRO A 233 13.44 -18.19 -7.20
CA PRO A 233 12.06 -18.12 -6.69
C PRO A 233 11.87 -17.08 -5.58
N ILE A 234 12.88 -16.89 -4.72
CA ILE A 234 12.85 -15.93 -3.62
C ILE A 234 12.81 -14.49 -4.17
N SER A 235 13.64 -14.17 -5.17
CA SER A 235 13.62 -12.87 -5.85
C SER A 235 12.26 -12.56 -6.49
N ARG A 236 11.64 -13.55 -7.17
CA ARG A 236 10.27 -13.39 -7.73
C ARG A 236 9.20 -13.13 -6.67
N SER A 237 9.35 -13.76 -5.51
CA SER A 237 8.44 -13.58 -4.38
C SER A 237 8.48 -12.16 -3.84
N PHE A 238 9.68 -11.60 -3.62
CA PHE A 238 9.81 -10.19 -3.23
C PHE A 238 9.21 -9.24 -4.29
N GLY A 239 9.42 -9.52 -5.58
CA GLY A 239 8.82 -8.76 -6.67
C GLY A 239 7.28 -8.77 -6.65
N THR A 240 6.66 -9.89 -6.27
CA THR A 240 5.20 -10.00 -6.14
C THR A 240 4.67 -9.11 -5.01
N TYR A 241 5.35 -9.09 -3.86
CA TYR A 241 4.98 -8.22 -2.75
C TYR A 241 5.08 -6.73 -3.14
N LEU A 242 6.19 -6.33 -3.76
CA LEU A 242 6.46 -4.94 -4.15
C LEU A 242 5.53 -4.46 -5.28
N ASN A 243 5.30 -5.27 -6.31
CA ASN A 243 4.61 -4.84 -7.53
C ASN A 243 3.12 -5.16 -7.55
N LYS A 244 2.61 -6.06 -6.69
CA LYS A 244 1.18 -6.41 -6.63
C LYS A 244 0.55 -6.09 -5.28
N ALA A 245 1.11 -6.57 -4.17
CA ALA A 245 0.48 -6.45 -2.86
C ALA A 245 0.46 -5.00 -2.32
N ILE A 246 1.61 -4.31 -2.33
CA ILE A 246 1.69 -2.91 -1.89
C ILE A 246 0.79 -1.98 -2.74
N PRO A 247 0.81 -2.05 -4.09
CA PRO A 247 -0.06 -1.22 -4.92
C PRO A 247 -1.56 -1.44 -4.70
N ASP A 248 -2.02 -2.68 -4.47
CA ASP A 248 -3.43 -2.97 -4.17
C ASP A 248 -3.87 -2.29 -2.86
N THR A 249 -3.06 -2.41 -1.80
CA THR A 249 -3.33 -1.76 -0.52
C THR A 249 -3.34 -0.24 -0.67
N LYS A 250 -2.37 0.34 -1.40
CA LYS A 250 -2.35 1.79 -1.71
C LYS A 250 -3.59 2.22 -2.48
N GLN A 251 -4.06 1.43 -3.45
CA GLN A 251 -5.27 1.74 -4.20
C GLN A 251 -6.50 1.76 -3.28
N THR A 252 -6.58 0.82 -2.33
CA THR A 252 -7.68 0.77 -1.36
C THR A 252 -7.65 1.98 -0.42
N ILE A 253 -6.47 2.37 0.05
CA ILE A 253 -6.28 3.60 0.85
C ILE A 253 -6.70 4.86 0.07
N ARG A 254 -6.35 4.96 -1.21
CA ARG A 254 -6.77 6.09 -2.07
C ARG A 254 -8.29 6.16 -2.23
N LYS A 255 -8.97 5.02 -2.43
CA LYS A 255 -10.44 4.94 -2.47
C LYS A 255 -11.07 5.43 -1.17
N TYR A 256 -10.53 4.99 -0.03
CA TYR A 256 -10.98 5.49 1.28
C TYR A 256 -10.80 7.01 1.41
N ALA A 257 -9.63 7.55 1.05
CA ALA A 257 -9.37 8.99 1.13
C ALA A 257 -10.36 9.80 0.28
N ASP A 258 -10.70 9.31 -0.91
CA ASP A 258 -11.69 9.96 -1.77
C ASP A 258 -13.10 9.97 -1.16
N VAL A 259 -13.52 8.90 -0.49
CA VAL A 259 -14.82 8.83 0.20
C VAL A 259 -14.80 9.66 1.50
N LYS A 260 -13.68 9.69 2.22
CA LYS A 260 -13.46 10.58 3.37
C LYS A 260 -13.65 12.04 2.97
N PHE A 261 -13.01 12.49 1.88
CA PHE A 261 -13.13 13.88 1.44
C PHE A 261 -14.54 14.22 0.94
N GLU A 262 -15.24 13.27 0.33
CA GLU A 262 -16.65 13.45 -0.02
C GLU A 262 -17.52 13.64 1.24
N TYR A 263 -17.35 12.79 2.26
CA TYR A 263 -18.05 12.92 3.54
C TYR A 263 -17.75 14.26 4.23
N LEU A 264 -16.47 14.65 4.32
CA LEU A 264 -16.07 15.93 4.91
C LEU A 264 -16.64 17.14 4.17
N SER A 265 -16.76 17.06 2.84
CA SER A 265 -17.37 18.13 2.04
C SER A 265 -18.84 18.33 2.40
N TYR A 266 -19.58 17.24 2.62
CA TYR A 266 -20.95 17.33 3.13
C TYR A 266 -21.02 17.87 4.56
N CYS A 267 -20.11 17.46 5.45
CA CYS A 267 -20.05 18.04 6.80
C CYS A 267 -19.82 19.55 6.78
N LEU A 268 -18.90 20.01 5.92
CA LEU A 268 -18.62 21.44 5.76
C LEU A 268 -19.84 22.18 5.19
N LYS A 269 -20.52 21.62 4.18
CA LYS A 269 -21.73 22.23 3.62
C LYS A 269 -22.87 22.30 4.63
N VAL A 270 -23.08 21.26 5.46
CA VAL A 270 -24.07 21.31 6.54
C VAL A 270 -23.75 22.43 7.51
N LYS A 271 -22.48 22.55 7.94
CA LYS A 271 -22.06 23.62 8.85
C LYS A 271 -22.27 25.01 8.25
N GLU A 272 -21.93 25.21 6.97
CA GLU A 272 -22.18 26.48 6.28
C GLU A 272 -23.68 26.84 6.26
N LEU A 273 -24.56 25.87 6.03
CA LEU A 273 -26.01 26.08 6.05
C LEU A 273 -26.56 26.33 7.46
N ASP A 274 -25.96 25.71 8.49
CA ASP A 274 -26.26 25.98 9.90
C ASP A 274 -25.82 27.40 10.31
N ASP A 275 -24.61 27.81 9.92
CA ASP A 275 -24.05 29.14 10.21
C ASP A 275 -24.85 30.24 9.47
N GLU A 276 -25.29 29.98 8.24
CA GLU A 276 -26.22 30.85 7.49
C GLU A 276 -27.56 30.99 8.23
N GLU A 277 -28.17 29.87 8.64
CA GLU A 277 -29.42 29.88 9.40
C GLU A 277 -29.29 30.70 10.69
N ILE A 278 -28.22 30.51 11.46
CA ILE A 278 -27.97 31.30 12.68
C ILE A 278 -27.85 32.79 12.38
N THR A 279 -27.16 33.16 11.30
CA THR A 279 -26.96 34.56 10.90
C THR A 279 -28.29 35.23 10.57
N TYR A 280 -29.11 34.61 9.72
CA TYR A 280 -30.44 35.14 9.36
C TYR A 280 -31.39 35.16 10.57
N CYS A 281 -31.40 34.12 11.41
CA CYS A 281 -32.18 34.12 12.65
C CYS A 281 -31.78 35.26 13.59
N SER A 282 -30.48 35.58 13.70
CA SER A 282 -29.99 36.67 14.54
C SER A 282 -30.33 38.07 14.02
N ALA A 283 -30.53 38.19 12.71
CA ALA A 283 -30.94 39.42 12.04
C ALA A 283 -32.47 39.58 11.96
N ASP A 284 -33.24 38.57 12.38
CA ASP A 284 -34.70 38.48 12.21
C ASP A 284 -35.13 38.62 10.73
N GLU A 285 -34.29 38.16 9.82
CA GLU A 285 -34.56 38.19 8.37
C GLU A 285 -35.09 36.82 7.90
N PRO A 286 -36.18 36.79 7.10
CA PRO A 286 -36.71 35.54 6.57
C PRO A 286 -35.77 34.93 5.52
N LEU A 287 -35.55 33.62 5.61
CA LEU A 287 -34.77 32.87 4.63
C LEU A 287 -35.69 31.91 3.87
N TYR A 288 -35.90 32.20 2.57
CA TYR A 288 -36.83 31.46 1.70
C TYR A 288 -36.67 29.94 1.77
N ARG A 289 -35.43 29.43 1.77
CA ARG A 289 -35.11 27.99 1.91
C ARG A 289 -35.75 27.39 3.15
N ILE A 290 -35.71 28.09 4.28
CA ILE A 290 -36.20 27.59 5.57
C ILE A 290 -37.73 27.66 5.63
N GLU A 291 -38.31 28.79 5.17
CA GLU A 291 -39.75 29.02 5.12
C GLU A 291 -40.47 27.99 4.25
N THR A 292 -39.81 27.49 3.21
CA THR A 292 -40.35 26.49 2.27
C THR A 292 -40.06 25.03 2.65
N GLY A 293 -39.68 24.77 3.91
CA GLY A 293 -39.51 23.41 4.46
C GLY A 293 -38.09 22.83 4.36
N ASN A 294 -37.12 23.67 4.00
CA ASN A 294 -35.68 23.40 4.08
C ASN A 294 -35.18 22.14 3.35
N TYR A 295 -35.71 21.90 2.15
CA TYR A 295 -35.43 20.69 1.37
C TYR A 295 -33.97 20.58 0.90
N GLU A 296 -33.28 21.69 0.59
CA GLU A 296 -31.85 21.66 0.25
C GLU A 296 -31.01 21.11 1.42
N TYR A 297 -31.23 21.62 2.63
CA TYR A 297 -30.52 21.15 3.82
C TYR A 297 -30.82 19.67 4.09
N ARG A 298 -32.09 19.26 3.97
CA ARG A 298 -32.52 17.87 4.15
C ARG A 298 -31.90 16.93 3.10
N LEU A 299 -31.74 17.37 1.85
CA LEU A 299 -31.00 16.64 0.82
C LEU A 299 -29.52 16.48 1.19
N VAL A 300 -28.86 17.55 1.62
CA VAL A 300 -27.45 17.50 2.06
C VAL A 300 -27.28 16.58 3.27
N LEU A 301 -28.22 16.59 4.22
CA LEU A 301 -28.24 15.68 5.37
C LEU A 301 -28.32 14.20 4.94
N ARG A 302 -29.20 13.87 3.97
CA ARG A 302 -29.29 12.52 3.41
C ARG A 302 -27.99 12.11 2.73
N CYS A 303 -27.42 13.00 1.91
CA CYS A 303 -26.15 12.74 1.23
C CYS A 303 -24.99 12.54 2.22
N ARG A 304 -24.94 13.34 3.29
CA ARG A 304 -23.97 13.20 4.39
C ARG A 304 -24.11 11.83 5.06
N GLN A 305 -25.33 11.39 5.37
CA GLN A 305 -25.58 10.09 5.98
C GLN A 305 -25.09 8.94 5.08
N LEU A 306 -25.40 8.99 3.77
CA LEU A 306 -24.96 7.98 2.81
C LEU A 306 -23.43 7.98 2.62
N ALA A 307 -22.80 9.16 2.60
CA ALA A 307 -21.35 9.30 2.54
C ALA A 307 -20.68 8.75 3.82
N ARG A 308 -21.26 9.02 5.01
CA ARG A 308 -20.79 8.48 6.29
C ARG A 308 -20.81 6.95 6.32
N LYS A 309 -21.90 6.33 5.88
CA LYS A 309 -22.02 4.85 5.80
C LYS A 309 -20.91 4.26 4.91
N ARG A 310 -20.70 4.81 3.71
CA ARG A 310 -19.64 4.39 2.79
C ARG A 310 -18.23 4.60 3.39
N PHE A 311 -18.02 5.73 4.04
CA PHE A 311 -16.77 6.07 4.71
C PHE A 311 -16.44 5.08 5.84
N ALA A 312 -17.43 4.75 6.69
CA ALA A 312 -17.26 3.82 7.80
C ALA A 312 -16.92 2.40 7.31
N ALA A 313 -17.65 1.91 6.30
CA ALA A 313 -17.38 0.59 5.71
C ALA A 313 -15.95 0.49 5.13
N LEU A 314 -15.54 1.47 4.31
CA LEU A 314 -14.19 1.48 3.73
C LEU A 314 -13.09 1.67 4.79
N ARG A 315 -13.40 2.30 5.93
CA ARG A 315 -12.44 2.43 7.03
C ARG A 315 -12.08 1.07 7.60
N GLU A 316 -13.07 0.23 7.84
CA GLU A 316 -12.85 -1.13 8.35
C GLU A 316 -12.11 -1.99 7.32
N ASP A 317 -12.49 -1.90 6.04
CA ASP A 317 -11.81 -2.61 4.96
C ASP A 317 -10.33 -2.24 4.86
N VAL A 318 -9.99 -0.95 4.95
CA VAL A 318 -8.59 -0.49 4.89
C VAL A 318 -7.79 -0.97 6.10
N LEU A 319 -8.37 -0.89 7.29
CA LEU A 319 -7.69 -1.35 8.51
C LEU A 319 -7.39 -2.85 8.43
N ALA A 320 -8.38 -3.65 8.05
CA ALA A 320 -8.21 -5.09 7.86
C ALA A 320 -7.17 -5.40 6.76
N LYS A 321 -7.19 -4.70 5.62
CA LYS A 321 -6.20 -4.91 4.56
C LYS A 321 -4.78 -4.57 4.98
N ILE A 322 -4.58 -3.49 5.73
CA ILE A 322 -3.25 -3.12 6.24
C ILE A 322 -2.74 -4.19 7.20
N GLU A 323 -3.58 -4.65 8.12
CA GLU A 323 -3.22 -5.70 9.07
C GLU A 323 -2.89 -7.04 8.38
N LEU A 324 -3.67 -7.43 7.37
CA LEU A 324 -3.40 -8.62 6.55
C LEU A 324 -2.08 -8.49 5.77
N LEU A 325 -1.80 -7.30 5.23
CA LEU A 325 -0.55 -7.02 4.54
C LEU A 325 0.63 -7.15 5.51
N GLU A 326 0.57 -6.49 6.68
CA GLU A 326 1.62 -6.50 7.70
C GLU A 326 1.89 -7.94 8.22
N ASN A 327 0.83 -8.72 8.53
CA ASN A 327 0.98 -10.08 9.04
C ASN A 327 1.57 -11.04 8.01
N LYS A 328 1.05 -11.03 6.76
CA LYS A 328 1.59 -11.88 5.69
C LYS A 328 3.05 -11.53 5.39
N HIS A 329 3.34 -10.23 5.40
CA HIS A 329 4.64 -9.70 5.09
C HIS A 329 5.77 -10.18 6.01
N VAL A 330 5.55 -10.10 7.33
CA VAL A 330 6.59 -10.48 8.30
C VAL A 330 6.97 -11.95 8.15
N HIS A 331 5.98 -12.83 7.98
CA HIS A 331 6.23 -14.25 7.79
C HIS A 331 6.97 -14.54 6.47
N ASP A 332 6.53 -13.94 5.37
CA ASP A 332 7.11 -14.17 4.06
C ASP A 332 8.57 -13.69 4.00
N VAL A 333 8.87 -12.51 4.56
CA VAL A 333 10.23 -11.93 4.49
C VAL A 333 11.21 -12.67 5.39
N VAL A 334 10.81 -13.02 6.61
CA VAL A 334 11.66 -13.79 7.53
C VAL A 334 11.99 -15.16 6.91
N GLY A 335 10.98 -15.83 6.33
CA GLY A 335 11.18 -17.10 5.64
C GLY A 335 12.14 -16.97 4.46
N GLN A 336 12.00 -15.92 3.65
CA GLN A 336 12.83 -15.66 2.49
C GLN A 336 14.29 -15.33 2.87
N LEU A 337 14.51 -14.48 3.88
CA LEU A 337 15.85 -14.16 4.37
C LEU A 337 16.53 -15.38 4.99
N HIS A 338 15.80 -16.18 5.76
CA HIS A 338 16.30 -17.44 6.30
C HIS A 338 16.68 -18.41 5.18
N ALA A 339 15.85 -18.54 4.15
CA ALA A 339 16.15 -19.35 2.99
C ALA A 339 17.42 -18.87 2.27
N ILE A 340 17.59 -17.56 2.04
CA ILE A 340 18.83 -17.01 1.42
C ILE A 340 20.05 -17.40 2.25
N ALA A 341 20.02 -17.13 3.57
CA ALA A 341 21.13 -17.44 4.46
C ALA A 341 21.45 -18.94 4.50
N SER A 342 20.43 -19.79 4.56
CA SER A 342 20.57 -21.25 4.57
C SER A 342 21.21 -21.78 3.30
N HIS A 343 20.73 -21.35 2.12
CA HIS A 343 21.31 -21.77 0.84
C HIS A 343 22.76 -21.28 0.67
N MET A 344 23.06 -20.04 1.08
CA MET A 344 24.43 -19.52 1.06
C MET A 344 25.36 -20.29 2.02
N ALA A 345 24.88 -20.61 3.22
CA ALA A 345 25.64 -21.41 4.18
C ALA A 345 25.89 -22.83 3.66
N SER A 346 24.89 -23.45 3.02
CA SER A 346 25.03 -24.76 2.37
C SER A 346 26.08 -24.70 1.26
N TYR A 347 26.00 -23.70 0.37
CA TYR A 347 27.00 -23.50 -0.69
C TYR A 347 28.42 -23.38 -0.12
N ASN A 348 28.63 -22.50 0.87
CA ASN A 348 29.95 -22.32 1.48
C ASN A 348 30.46 -23.59 2.17
N ARG A 349 29.57 -24.36 2.80
CA ARG A 349 29.92 -25.64 3.43
C ARG A 349 30.34 -26.67 2.38
N GLU A 350 29.62 -26.78 1.27
CA GLU A 350 29.97 -27.68 0.16
C GLU A 350 31.32 -27.31 -0.47
N ILE A 351 31.56 -26.02 -0.72
CA ILE A 351 32.83 -25.51 -1.25
C ILE A 351 34.00 -25.81 -0.29
N SER A 352 33.79 -25.57 1.02
CA SER A 352 34.78 -25.89 2.04
C SER A 352 35.05 -27.40 2.14
N TRP A 353 34.00 -28.22 2.11
CA TRP A 353 34.11 -29.67 2.12
C TRP A 353 34.89 -30.20 0.91
N MET A 354 34.63 -29.66 -0.29
CA MET A 354 35.39 -29.98 -1.49
C MET A 354 36.87 -29.58 -1.38
N MET A 355 37.15 -28.38 -0.86
CA MET A 355 38.52 -27.87 -0.66
C MET A 355 39.36 -28.76 0.27
N LEU A 356 38.74 -29.33 1.30
CA LEU A 356 39.40 -30.14 2.33
C LEU A 356 39.55 -31.63 1.95
N GLY A 357 39.16 -32.05 0.74
CA GLY A 357 39.32 -33.43 0.27
C GLY A 357 38.17 -34.39 0.63
N GLY A 358 37.08 -33.87 1.18
CA GLY A 358 35.89 -34.66 1.52
C GLY A 358 36.12 -35.80 2.55
N ASN A 359 35.31 -36.85 2.48
CA ASN A 359 35.36 -38.00 3.40
C ASN A 359 36.20 -39.19 2.89
N ASN A 360 36.72 -39.12 1.66
CA ASN A 360 37.37 -40.24 1.01
C ASN A 360 38.89 -40.08 1.04
N VAL A 361 39.58 -41.15 1.44
CA VAL A 361 41.06 -41.29 1.43
C VAL A 361 41.68 -41.09 0.03
N SER A 362 40.86 -41.03 -1.03
CA SER A 362 41.28 -40.99 -2.43
C SER A 362 41.20 -39.62 -3.12
N GLU A 363 40.61 -38.59 -2.51
CA GLU A 363 40.63 -37.20 -3.02
C GLU A 363 41.42 -36.31 -2.04
N PRO A 364 42.72 -36.03 -2.25
CA PRO A 364 43.50 -35.15 -1.36
C PRO A 364 42.90 -33.73 -1.27
N PRO A 365 43.18 -32.92 -0.24
CA PRO A 365 42.75 -31.52 -0.23
C PRO A 365 43.30 -30.76 -1.46
N LEU A 366 42.62 -29.68 -1.88
CA LEU A 366 43.12 -28.83 -2.98
C LEU A 366 44.44 -28.15 -2.61
N PHE A 367 44.64 -27.91 -1.30
CA PHE A 367 45.84 -27.30 -0.76
C PHE A 367 46.51 -28.20 0.28
N PRO A 368 47.86 -28.22 0.34
CA PRO A 368 48.78 -27.51 -0.55
C PRO A 368 48.85 -28.15 -1.95
N ILE A 369 48.98 -27.30 -2.99
CA ILE A 369 49.31 -27.78 -4.34
C ILE A 369 50.81 -28.07 -4.35
N GLU A 370 51.19 -29.31 -4.07
CA GLU A 370 52.59 -29.74 -4.13
C GLU A 370 53.04 -29.89 -5.58
N MET A 371 53.60 -28.80 -6.13
CA MET A 371 54.23 -28.80 -7.45
C MET A 371 55.75 -28.89 -7.27
N ASP A 372 56.26 -30.10 -7.07
CA ASP A 372 57.71 -30.34 -7.07
C ASP A 372 58.25 -30.12 -8.49
N LEU A 373 58.74 -28.91 -8.75
CA LEU A 373 59.47 -28.59 -9.97
C LEU A 373 60.86 -29.22 -9.88
N THR A 374 61.18 -30.17 -10.76
CA THR A 374 62.56 -30.65 -10.88
C THR A 374 63.47 -29.51 -11.31
N CYS A 375 64.78 -29.55 -11.00
CA CYS A 375 65.73 -28.50 -11.42
C CYS A 375 65.80 -28.29 -12.95
N ASN A 376 65.21 -29.20 -13.75
CA ASN A 376 65.10 -29.12 -15.20
C ASN A 376 63.72 -28.64 -15.68
N ALA A 377 62.82 -28.21 -14.79
CA ALA A 377 61.44 -27.80 -15.10
C ALA A 377 61.35 -26.64 -16.11
N PHE A 378 62.43 -25.89 -16.31
CA PHE A 378 62.53 -24.81 -17.28
C PHE A 378 63.39 -25.14 -18.51
N GLN A 379 63.87 -26.39 -18.66
CA GLN A 379 64.51 -26.84 -19.88
C GLN A 379 63.46 -27.18 -20.94
N TYR A 380 62.75 -26.15 -21.39
CA TYR A 380 61.94 -26.23 -22.58
C TYR A 380 62.88 -26.50 -23.75
N LYS A 381 62.68 -27.62 -24.46
CA LYS A 381 63.28 -27.83 -25.78
C LYS A 381 62.58 -26.93 -26.81
N SER A 382 62.57 -25.61 -26.59
CA SER A 382 62.23 -24.63 -27.61
C SER A 382 63.52 -24.30 -28.36
N VAL A 383 63.66 -24.89 -29.53
CA VAL A 383 64.63 -24.46 -30.52
C VAL A 383 64.17 -23.10 -31.05
N GLN A 384 64.71 -22.00 -30.49
CA GLN A 384 65.03 -20.75 -31.18
C GLN A 384 65.69 -19.75 -30.19
N PRO A 385 66.90 -19.22 -30.49
CA PRO A 385 67.58 -18.28 -29.61
C PRO A 385 66.94 -16.90 -29.69
N VAL A 386 66.48 -16.37 -28.54
CA VAL A 386 66.14 -14.94 -28.40
C VAL A 386 67.44 -14.19 -28.13
N SER A 387 67.76 -13.26 -29.02
CA SER A 387 68.93 -12.40 -28.94
C SER A 387 68.93 -11.55 -27.68
N GLU A 388 70.13 -11.42 -27.12
CA GLU A 388 70.50 -10.60 -25.98
C GLU A 388 69.98 -9.15 -26.11
N LEU A 389 69.27 -8.69 -25.08
CA LEU A 389 69.15 -7.26 -24.79
C LEU A 389 69.64 -7.03 -23.36
N ASN A 390 70.93 -6.70 -23.30
CA ASN A 390 71.61 -5.77 -22.41
C ASN A 390 71.11 -5.68 -20.96
N GLN A 391 71.89 -6.34 -20.11
CA GLN A 391 72.23 -5.87 -18.77
C GLN A 391 72.86 -4.47 -18.90
N ASP A 392 72.24 -3.45 -18.31
CA ASP A 392 72.90 -2.26 -17.77
C ASP A 392 71.83 -1.36 -17.12
N ASP A 393 71.63 -1.54 -15.81
CA ASP A 393 71.62 -0.43 -14.84
C ASP A 393 71.46 -0.99 -13.41
N PHE A 394 72.60 -1.01 -12.72
CA PHE A 394 72.72 -1.15 -11.28
C PHE A 394 72.16 0.11 -10.57
N ASN A 395 71.34 -0.02 -9.53
CA ASN A 395 71.86 0.14 -8.16
C ASN A 395 70.82 -0.14 -7.06
N ASP A 396 71.41 -0.65 -5.98
CA ASP A 396 70.90 -1.10 -4.69
C ASP A 396 70.45 0.05 -3.78
N GLU A 397 69.33 -0.10 -3.08
CA GLU A 397 69.23 0.32 -1.68
C GLU A 397 68.07 -0.38 -0.95
N SER A 398 68.37 -0.83 0.26
CA SER A 398 67.59 -1.75 1.08
C SER A 398 66.93 -1.05 2.29
N ILE A 399 65.67 -1.43 2.54
CA ILE A 399 65.05 -1.72 3.86
C ILE A 399 64.83 -0.54 4.86
N HIS A 400 63.56 -0.14 5.11
CA HIS A 400 62.71 -0.54 6.27
C HIS A 400 61.47 0.36 6.52
N ASN A 401 60.33 -0.32 6.74
CA ASN A 401 59.19 -0.04 7.64
C ASN A 401 58.50 1.35 7.67
N GLN A 402 57.21 1.37 7.33
CA GLN A 402 56.14 1.65 8.31
C GLN A 402 54.74 1.31 7.78
N VAL A 403 53.94 0.72 8.66
CA VAL A 403 52.54 0.30 8.51
C VAL A 403 51.63 1.52 8.64
N ASP A 404 50.69 1.74 7.70
CA ASP A 404 49.27 2.00 7.96
C ASP A 404 48.46 2.25 6.65
N ASN A 405 47.32 1.58 6.55
CA ASN A 405 46.32 1.55 5.46
C ASN A 405 45.54 2.91 5.36
N PRO A 406 44.57 3.18 4.42
CA PRO A 406 44.03 2.39 3.30
C PRO A 406 43.65 3.21 2.03
N ARG A 407 44.24 2.95 0.86
CA ARG A 407 43.71 3.44 -0.44
C ARG A 407 44.15 2.60 -1.64
N VAL A 408 43.62 1.39 -1.80
CA VAL A 408 43.74 0.67 -3.09
C VAL A 408 42.46 -0.13 -3.39
N TYR A 409 41.42 0.57 -3.83
CA TYR A 409 40.42 0.03 -4.76
C TYR A 409 40.30 1.09 -5.86
N ARG A 410 41.21 1.06 -6.84
CA ARG A 410 41.02 1.87 -8.04
C ARG A 410 41.28 1.20 -9.36
N ASP A 411 41.97 0.07 -9.41
CA ASP A 411 42.21 -0.60 -10.69
C ASP A 411 41.85 -2.09 -10.60
N LEU A 412 40.56 -2.37 -10.80
CA LEU A 412 40.13 -3.67 -11.30
C LEU A 412 40.51 -3.74 -12.79
N PRO A 413 41.05 -4.86 -13.32
CA PRO A 413 41.53 -4.91 -14.70
C PRO A 413 40.45 -4.61 -15.73
N ILE A 414 40.84 -3.87 -16.77
CA ILE A 414 40.08 -3.41 -17.93
C ILE A 414 39.76 -4.61 -18.86
N LEU A 415 38.98 -5.58 -18.38
CA LEU A 415 38.55 -6.76 -19.15
C LEU A 415 37.06 -6.71 -19.56
N LEU A 416 36.34 -5.66 -19.17
CA LEU A 416 34.89 -5.50 -19.43
C LEU A 416 34.54 -4.78 -20.75
N LYS A 417 35.48 -4.59 -21.69
CA LYS A 417 35.21 -3.77 -22.89
C LYS A 417 34.86 -4.51 -24.18
N ASN A 418 34.91 -5.84 -24.24
CA ASN A 418 34.65 -6.55 -25.50
C ASN A 418 33.44 -7.49 -25.40
N ASN A 419 32.45 -7.20 -26.26
CA ASN A 419 31.30 -7.93 -26.83
C ASN A 419 30.77 -9.28 -26.28
N ASP A 420 31.41 -9.99 -25.36
CA ASP A 420 30.90 -11.26 -24.80
C ASP A 420 29.96 -11.04 -23.61
N SER A 421 30.06 -9.89 -22.93
CA SER A 421 29.12 -9.46 -21.90
C SER A 421 27.72 -9.21 -22.45
N VAL A 422 27.57 -8.90 -23.75
CA VAL A 422 26.25 -8.75 -24.39
C VAL A 422 25.58 -10.11 -24.57
N SER A 423 26.32 -11.19 -24.83
CA SER A 423 25.73 -12.53 -24.91
C SER A 423 25.28 -13.05 -23.54
N ALA A 424 26.07 -12.83 -22.49
CA ALA A 424 25.71 -13.15 -21.11
C ALA A 424 24.57 -12.27 -20.58
N LEU A 425 24.51 -11.00 -20.99
CA LEU A 425 23.36 -10.12 -20.76
C LEU A 425 22.13 -10.59 -21.53
N THR A 426 22.28 -11.14 -22.74
CA THR A 426 21.16 -11.67 -23.54
C THR A 426 20.66 -13.00 -22.97
N GLU A 427 21.55 -13.88 -22.48
CA GLU A 427 21.17 -15.12 -21.80
C GLU A 427 20.56 -14.85 -20.41
N LEU A 428 21.11 -13.91 -19.63
CA LEU A 428 20.49 -13.48 -18.37
C LEU A 428 19.18 -12.71 -18.59
N SER A 429 19.09 -11.90 -19.65
CA SER A 429 17.86 -11.19 -20.00
C SER A 429 16.83 -12.12 -20.61
N GLN A 430 17.19 -13.16 -21.39
CA GLN A 430 16.30 -14.24 -21.83
C GLN A 430 15.88 -15.14 -20.65
N LEU A 431 16.75 -15.35 -19.65
CA LEU A 431 16.39 -16.04 -18.40
C LEU A 431 15.60 -15.17 -17.40
N CYS A 432 15.49 -13.86 -17.63
CA CYS A 432 14.77 -12.88 -16.80
C CYS A 432 13.55 -12.23 -17.49
N LEU A 433 13.40 -12.35 -18.82
CA LEU A 433 12.32 -11.74 -19.63
C LEU A 433 11.30 -12.75 -20.17
N ASP A 434 11.28 -14.00 -19.70
CA ASP A 434 10.07 -14.83 -19.89
C ASP A 434 8.96 -14.30 -18.95
N THR A 435 8.40 -13.15 -19.31
CA THR A 435 7.10 -12.66 -18.86
C THR A 435 6.28 -12.29 -20.08
N ASP A 436 5.12 -12.94 -20.16
CA ASP A 436 3.90 -12.51 -20.85
C ASP A 436 3.92 -12.50 -22.38
N ASP A 437 3.44 -13.60 -22.98
CA ASP A 437 2.37 -13.59 -24.00
C ASP A 437 2.10 -15.00 -24.54
N THR A 438 1.12 -15.69 -23.95
CA THR A 438 0.05 -16.41 -24.66
C THR A 438 -1.06 -16.69 -23.64
N ASP A 439 -2.10 -15.89 -23.65
CA ASP A 439 -3.50 -16.37 -23.67
C ASP A 439 -4.45 -15.18 -23.58
N ASN A 440 -4.85 -14.70 -24.76
CA ASN A 440 -6.07 -13.94 -24.94
C ASN A 440 -6.79 -14.51 -26.17
N GLU A 441 -7.79 -15.37 -25.97
CA GLU A 441 -9.20 -15.02 -26.20
C GLU A 441 -10.15 -16.24 -26.24
N ASN A 442 -11.33 -16.00 -25.67
CA ASN A 442 -12.64 -16.63 -25.91
C ASN A 442 -12.97 -17.98 -25.26
N HIS A 443 -13.73 -17.91 -24.15
CA HIS A 443 -15.15 -18.26 -24.21
C HIS A 443 -15.96 -17.67 -23.04
N THR A 444 -17.06 -17.02 -23.41
CA THR A 444 -18.22 -16.63 -22.61
C THR A 444 -18.90 -17.80 -21.92
N SER A 445 -19.20 -17.71 -20.62
CA SER A 445 -20.51 -18.06 -20.03
C SER A 445 -20.51 -17.98 -18.49
N SER A 446 -21.39 -17.13 -17.96
CA SER A 446 -22.24 -17.31 -16.76
C SER A 446 -21.82 -18.29 -15.63
N SER A 447 -21.78 -17.73 -14.41
CA SER A 447 -22.43 -18.20 -13.16
C SER A 447 -21.53 -18.36 -11.92
N PRO A 448 -22.09 -18.15 -10.70
CA PRO A 448 -21.36 -17.86 -9.47
C PRO A 448 -21.06 -19.11 -8.65
N LEU A 449 -19.96 -19.11 -7.89
CA LEU A 449 -19.67 -20.17 -6.92
C LEU A 449 -19.96 -19.69 -5.50
N LEU A 450 -21.07 -20.22 -4.99
CA LEU A 450 -21.50 -20.29 -3.60
C LEU A 450 -20.91 -21.58 -2.98
N LEU A 451 -20.49 -21.50 -1.70
CA LEU A 451 -20.36 -22.55 -0.67
C LEU A 451 -19.67 -23.91 -0.99
N ASP A 452 -18.66 -24.31 -0.20
CA ASP A 452 -18.90 -25.20 0.96
C ASP A 452 -17.64 -25.54 1.81
N LEU A 453 -17.83 -25.34 3.12
CA LEU A 453 -17.43 -26.14 4.30
C LEU A 453 -16.15 -27.01 4.29
N LYS A 454 -15.26 -26.68 5.24
CA LYS A 454 -15.07 -27.48 6.46
C LYS A 454 -14.64 -26.62 7.64
#